data_AF-A0A949X9U5-F1
#
_entry.id   AF-A0A949X9U5-F1
#
_cell.length_a   1.000
_cell.length_b   1.000
_cell.length_c   1.000
_cell.angle_alpha   90.00
_cell.angle_beta   90.00
_cell.angle_gamma   90.00
#
_symmetry.space_group_name_H-M   'P 1'
#
loop_
_entity.id
_entity.type
_entity.pdbx_description
1 polymer ?
#
loop_
_entity_poly.entity_id
_entity_poly.type
_entity_poly.pdbx_seq_one_letter_code
_entity_poly.pdbx_strand_id
1 'polypeptide(L)'
;MRRRVYLAIAGVLMGLLPSLGWAQSTDRSEMDQWLKASEHQGDIPIGTKITMANWQQYKQFMPLGMIELFEGRYGWKMPADVEIDVGPSHEGGNLPKGWIEATEKYGPQTGVEVLPNGHYVLKNYQGGTPFPNPQEPYKGWKIL
;
A
#
# COMPACT_ATOMS: atom_id res chain seq x y z
N MET A 1 0.44 49.83 -57.99
CA MET A 1 0.48 48.78 -59.04
C MET A 1 0.89 47.45 -58.40
N ARG A 2 0.26 46.35 -58.84
CA ARG A 2 0.47 44.93 -58.50
C ARG A 2 1.97 44.54 -58.61
N ARG A 3 2.55 43.61 -57.84
CA ARG A 3 2.27 42.16 -57.83
C ARG A 3 2.87 41.46 -56.58
N ARG A 4 2.20 40.38 -56.18
CA ARG A 4 2.55 39.37 -55.16
C ARG A 4 3.62 38.41 -55.69
N VAL A 5 4.46 37.87 -54.80
CA VAL A 5 4.92 36.47 -54.85
C VAL A 5 4.96 35.94 -53.40
N TYR A 6 4.13 34.93 -53.13
CA TYR A 6 4.19 34.07 -51.95
C TYR A 6 5.15 32.92 -52.25
N LEU A 7 5.98 32.50 -51.29
CA LEU A 7 6.34 31.08 -51.02
C LEU A 7 7.54 31.01 -50.07
N ALA A 8 7.27 30.62 -48.82
CA ALA A 8 8.08 29.68 -48.02
C ALA A 8 7.37 29.50 -46.67
N ILE A 9 6.33 28.66 -46.67
CA ILE A 9 5.89 27.95 -45.47
C ILE A 9 6.78 26.72 -45.37
N ALA A 10 7.35 26.50 -44.19
CA ALA A 10 7.62 25.20 -43.54
C ALA A 10 8.96 25.24 -42.82
N GLY A 11 8.93 25.49 -41.52
CA GLY A 11 10.12 25.34 -40.70
C GLY A 11 9.91 25.85 -39.29
N VAL A 12 9.61 24.92 -38.39
CA VAL A 12 9.81 25.06 -36.94
C VAL A 12 8.70 25.80 -36.17
N LEU A 13 7.48 25.27 -36.24
CA LEU A 13 6.56 25.21 -35.11
C LEU A 13 6.82 23.89 -34.34
N MET A 14 8.02 23.73 -33.79
CA MET A 14 8.44 22.60 -32.93
C MET A 14 9.19 23.12 -31.70
N GLY A 15 8.72 24.24 -31.13
CA GLY A 15 9.28 24.86 -29.92
C GLY A 15 8.38 24.76 -28.69
N LEU A 16 7.34 23.92 -28.72
CA LEU A 16 6.42 23.74 -27.60
C LEU A 16 6.52 22.30 -27.08
N LEU A 17 6.92 22.19 -25.81
CA LEU A 17 6.82 21.05 -24.88
C LEU A 17 8.08 20.17 -24.68
N PRO A 18 9.01 20.55 -23.79
CA PRO A 18 9.79 19.59 -23.03
C PRO A 18 9.25 19.54 -21.59
N SER A 19 8.03 19.06 -21.39
CA SER A 19 7.53 18.79 -20.03
C SER A 19 6.69 17.52 -19.91
N LEU A 20 6.67 16.67 -20.94
CA LEU A 20 5.97 15.39 -20.95
C LEU A 20 6.99 14.29 -21.19
N GLY A 21 7.63 13.80 -20.12
CA GLY A 21 8.61 12.72 -20.27
C GLY A 21 9.47 12.39 -19.05
N TRP A 22 8.97 12.60 -17.84
CA TRP A 22 9.58 12.00 -16.64
C TRP A 22 8.48 11.36 -15.79
N ALA A 23 7.69 10.47 -16.40
CA ALA A 23 7.15 9.38 -15.61
C ALA A 23 8.35 8.51 -15.26
N GLN A 24 8.95 8.72 -14.07
CA GLN A 24 9.85 7.72 -13.52
C GLN A 24 9.05 6.43 -13.48
N SER A 25 9.36 5.48 -14.36
CA SER A 25 8.92 4.11 -14.14
C SER A 25 9.47 3.73 -12.79
N THR A 26 8.61 3.61 -11.78
CA THR A 26 9.03 3.03 -10.51
C THR A 26 9.53 1.64 -10.83
N ASP A 27 10.84 1.39 -10.71
CA ASP A 27 11.36 0.04 -10.77
C ASP A 27 10.74 -0.74 -9.61
N ARG A 28 9.94 -1.76 -9.94
CA ARG A 28 9.24 -2.62 -8.97
C ARG A 28 9.87 -4.00 -8.88
N SER A 29 11.01 -4.24 -9.53
CA SER A 29 11.63 -5.56 -9.58
C SER A 29 11.92 -6.14 -8.19
N GLU A 30 12.39 -5.31 -7.25
CA GLU A 30 12.63 -5.71 -5.86
C GLU A 30 11.31 -6.04 -5.13
N MET A 31 10.24 -5.28 -5.38
CA MET A 31 8.90 -5.55 -4.83
C MET A 31 8.34 -6.87 -5.38
N ASP A 32 8.48 -7.11 -6.68
CA ASP A 32 7.97 -8.34 -7.32
C ASP A 32 8.74 -9.57 -6.81
N GLN A 33 10.04 -9.46 -6.62
CA GLN A 33 10.85 -10.50 -6.00
C GLN A 33 10.45 -10.74 -4.55
N TRP A 34 10.24 -9.68 -3.78
CA TRP A 34 9.78 -9.78 -2.39
C TRP A 34 8.42 -10.47 -2.30
N LEU A 35 7.43 -10.06 -3.11
CA LEU A 35 6.10 -10.67 -3.15
C LEU A 35 6.18 -12.18 -3.42
N LYS A 36 6.98 -12.56 -4.42
CA LYS A 36 7.19 -13.97 -4.76
C LYS A 36 7.86 -14.75 -3.63
N ALA A 37 8.79 -14.14 -2.91
CA ALA A 37 9.48 -14.78 -1.78
C ALA A 37 8.56 -14.91 -0.55
N SER A 38 7.65 -13.96 -0.33
CA SER A 38 6.74 -13.94 0.83
C SER A 38 5.43 -14.72 0.62
N GLU A 39 5.07 -15.09 -0.61
CA GLU A 39 3.79 -15.72 -0.96
C GLU A 39 3.50 -17.01 -0.17
N HIS A 40 4.55 -17.74 0.23
CA HIS A 40 4.44 -18.99 0.98
C HIS A 40 5.23 -18.95 2.30
N GLN A 41 5.21 -17.81 2.98
CA GLN A 41 5.79 -17.70 4.30
C GLN A 41 5.05 -18.62 5.31
N GLY A 42 5.81 -19.39 6.10
CA GLY A 42 5.28 -20.18 7.22
C GLY A 42 5.02 -19.34 8.46
N ASP A 43 5.13 -19.97 9.64
CA ASP A 43 5.03 -19.28 10.92
C ASP A 43 6.42 -19.07 11.55
N ILE A 44 6.57 -17.98 12.33
CA ILE A 44 7.72 -17.78 13.21
C ILE A 44 7.32 -18.19 14.64
N PRO A 45 8.11 -19.00 15.36
CA PRO A 45 7.83 -19.34 16.75
C PRO A 45 7.73 -18.11 17.65
N ILE A 46 6.71 -18.06 18.50
CA ILE A 46 6.57 -17.04 19.55
C ILE A 46 7.78 -17.11 20.50
N GLY A 47 8.30 -15.96 20.89
CA GLY A 47 9.51 -15.83 21.70
C GLY A 47 10.81 -15.81 20.89
N THR A 48 10.74 -15.90 19.55
CA THR A 48 11.89 -15.68 18.68
C THR A 48 12.41 -14.25 18.85
N LYS A 49 13.73 -14.11 19.00
CA LYS A 49 14.43 -12.81 19.01
C LYS A 49 15.15 -12.59 17.69
N ILE A 50 14.69 -11.61 16.92
CA ILE A 50 15.32 -11.21 15.66
C ILE A 50 16.29 -10.07 15.95
N THR A 51 17.53 -10.21 15.53
CA THR A 51 18.66 -9.32 15.83
C THR A 51 19.49 -9.05 14.58
N MET A 52 20.46 -8.14 14.67
CA MET A 52 21.44 -7.92 13.60
C MET A 52 22.20 -9.19 13.17
N ALA A 53 22.31 -10.20 14.04
CA ALA A 53 23.07 -11.42 13.75
C ALA A 53 22.27 -12.49 12.98
N ASN A 54 20.94 -12.48 13.06
CA ASN A 54 20.11 -13.56 12.54
C ASN A 54 18.95 -13.11 11.62
N TRP A 55 18.76 -11.80 11.42
CA TRP A 55 17.63 -11.26 10.65
C TRP A 55 17.52 -11.84 9.23
N GLN A 56 18.64 -12.22 8.59
CA GLN A 56 18.61 -12.81 7.24
C GLN A 56 17.78 -14.10 7.18
N GLN A 57 17.74 -14.87 8.28
CA GLN A 57 16.96 -16.12 8.38
C GLN A 57 15.45 -15.87 8.36
N TYR A 58 15.03 -14.64 8.69
CA TYR A 58 13.64 -14.24 8.82
C TYR A 58 13.20 -13.25 7.73
N LYS A 59 14.04 -13.01 6.70
CA LYS A 59 13.75 -12.08 5.59
C LYS A 59 12.36 -12.27 4.98
N GLN A 60 11.96 -13.52 4.77
CA GLN A 60 10.66 -13.86 4.16
C GLN A 60 9.45 -13.37 4.97
N PHE A 61 9.62 -13.14 6.27
CA PHE A 61 8.57 -12.66 7.17
C PHE A 61 8.61 -11.15 7.40
N MET A 62 9.57 -10.44 6.78
CA MET A 62 9.75 -9.00 6.94
C MET A 62 9.22 -8.26 5.73
N PRO A 63 8.58 -7.09 5.93
CA PRO A 63 8.33 -6.16 4.84
C PRO A 63 9.63 -5.75 4.15
N LEU A 64 9.59 -5.48 2.84
CA LEU A 64 10.77 -5.08 2.06
C LEU A 64 11.54 -3.92 2.70
N GLY A 65 10.85 -2.87 3.15
CA GLY A 65 11.52 -1.73 3.80
C GLY A 65 12.25 -2.11 5.10
N MET A 66 11.77 -3.11 5.84
CA MET A 66 12.43 -3.59 7.05
C MET A 66 13.71 -4.37 6.72
N ILE A 67 13.69 -5.17 5.65
CA ILE A 67 14.89 -5.81 5.09
C ILE A 67 15.95 -4.74 4.76
N GLU A 68 15.55 -3.66 4.08
CA GLU A 68 16.46 -2.59 3.70
C GLU A 68 17.05 -1.83 4.91
N LEU A 69 16.28 -1.68 5.99
CA LEU A 69 16.76 -1.10 7.26
C LEU A 69 17.83 -1.99 7.92
N PHE A 70 17.66 -3.30 7.88
CA PHE A 70 18.67 -4.26 8.37
C PHE A 70 19.91 -4.32 7.47
N GLU A 71 19.74 -4.18 6.15
CA GLU A 71 20.86 -4.09 5.20
C GLU A 71 21.63 -2.77 5.34
N GLY A 72 21.02 -1.75 5.93
CA GLY A 72 21.62 -0.43 6.11
C GLY A 72 21.83 0.32 4.79
N ARG A 73 20.98 0.06 3.79
CA ARG A 73 21.07 0.67 2.45
C ARG A 73 20.83 2.19 2.47
N TYR A 74 20.06 2.68 3.42
CA TYR A 74 19.67 4.10 3.52
C TYR A 74 20.30 4.77 4.74
N GLY A 75 20.19 6.10 4.81
CA GLY A 75 20.67 6.88 5.95
C GLY A 75 20.04 6.46 7.28
N TRP A 76 18.77 6.05 7.25
CA TRP A 76 18.11 5.36 8.37
C TRP A 76 18.33 3.86 8.27
N LYS A 77 18.75 3.25 9.37
CA LYS A 77 19.10 1.83 9.46
C LYS A 77 18.86 1.30 10.87
N MET A 78 18.82 -0.01 11.03
CA MET A 78 18.71 -0.63 12.35
C MET A 78 19.95 -0.32 13.21
N PRO A 79 19.76 -0.05 14.52
CA PRO A 79 20.88 0.06 15.44
C PRO A 79 21.53 -1.32 15.66
N ALA A 80 22.79 -1.32 16.08
CA ALA A 80 23.59 -2.54 16.20
C ALA A 80 23.03 -3.54 17.24
N ASP A 81 22.35 -3.02 18.25
CA ASP A 81 21.75 -3.73 19.37
C ASP A 81 20.23 -3.96 19.20
N VAL A 82 19.71 -3.82 17.97
CA VAL A 82 18.29 -4.05 17.72
C VAL A 82 17.91 -5.48 18.12
N GLU A 83 16.78 -5.59 18.82
CA GLU A 83 16.13 -6.85 19.14
C GLU A 83 14.63 -6.69 18.89
N ILE A 84 14.06 -7.61 18.12
CA ILE A 84 12.64 -7.65 17.81
C ILE A 84 12.09 -8.95 18.38
N ASP A 85 11.26 -8.80 19.39
CA ASP A 85 10.56 -9.89 20.05
C ASP A 85 9.33 -10.30 19.24
N VAL A 86 9.31 -11.54 18.76
CA VAL A 86 8.15 -12.12 18.09
C VAL A 86 7.12 -12.53 19.14
N GLY A 87 6.06 -11.75 19.26
CA GLY A 87 4.91 -12.04 20.12
C GLY A 87 3.81 -12.84 19.41
N PRO A 88 2.75 -13.22 20.14
CA PRO A 88 1.54 -13.78 19.55
C PRO A 88 0.91 -12.84 18.53
N SER A 89 0.33 -13.39 17.45
CA SER A 89 -0.47 -12.63 16.51
C SER A 89 -1.78 -12.15 17.15
N HIS A 90 -2.06 -10.86 17.04
CA HIS A 90 -3.32 -10.26 17.52
C HIS A 90 -4.19 -9.87 16.33
N GLU A 91 -5.13 -10.74 15.95
CA GLU A 91 -6.14 -10.38 14.95
C GLU A 91 -7.07 -9.30 15.50
N GLY A 92 -7.32 -8.25 14.72
CA GLY A 92 -8.17 -7.13 15.13
C GLY A 92 -7.50 -6.09 16.03
N GLY A 93 -6.32 -6.35 16.60
CA GLY A 93 -5.57 -5.36 17.41
C GLY A 93 -6.27 -4.93 18.71
N ASN A 94 -5.60 -4.04 19.46
CA ASN A 94 -6.15 -3.40 20.67
C ASN A 94 -7.18 -2.33 20.28
N LEU A 95 -8.32 -2.71 19.71
CA LEU A 95 -9.36 -1.74 19.33
C LEU A 95 -9.90 -1.05 20.59
N PRO A 96 -10.03 0.28 20.57
CA PRO A 96 -10.65 1.00 21.68
C PRO A 96 -12.05 0.47 21.96
N LYS A 97 -12.47 0.43 23.24
CA LYS A 97 -13.81 -0.04 23.64
C LYS A 97 -14.93 0.62 22.84
N GLY A 98 -14.85 1.94 22.65
CA GLY A 98 -15.84 2.69 21.87
C GLY A 98 -15.89 2.28 20.39
N TRP A 99 -14.79 1.80 19.82
CA TRP A 99 -14.77 1.25 18.46
C TRP A 99 -15.55 -0.06 18.38
N ILE A 100 -15.34 -0.96 19.35
CA ILE A 100 -16.05 -2.24 19.46
C ILE A 100 -17.55 -2.00 19.64
N GLU A 101 -17.93 -1.15 20.59
CA GLU A 101 -19.33 -0.79 20.86
C GLU A 101 -20.01 -0.16 19.63
N ALA A 102 -19.32 0.72 18.91
CA ALA A 102 -19.84 1.29 17.66
C ALA A 102 -19.99 0.23 16.56
N THR A 103 -19.05 -0.71 16.46
CA THR A 103 -19.10 -1.83 15.51
C THR A 103 -20.32 -2.71 15.77
N GLU A 104 -20.56 -3.08 17.03
CA GLU A 104 -21.72 -3.89 17.44
C GLU A 104 -23.04 -3.17 17.15
N LYS A 105 -23.10 -1.87 17.45
CA LYS A 105 -24.33 -1.07 17.33
C LYS A 105 -24.66 -0.70 15.88
N TYR A 106 -23.67 -0.27 15.11
CA TYR A 106 -23.86 0.37 13.81
C TYR A 106 -23.34 -0.44 12.62
N GLY A 107 -22.42 -1.39 12.84
CA GLY A 107 -21.84 -2.23 11.80
C GLY A 107 -22.88 -2.93 10.92
N PRO A 108 -23.91 -3.60 11.49
CA PRO A 108 -24.97 -4.25 10.71
C PRO A 108 -25.83 -3.31 9.85
N GLN A 109 -25.79 -2.00 10.13
CA GLN A 109 -26.57 -0.99 9.42
C GLN A 109 -25.78 -0.36 8.26
N THR A 110 -24.46 -0.52 8.28
CA THR A 110 -23.58 0.07 7.26
C THR A 110 -23.75 -0.68 5.95
N GLY A 111 -24.07 0.05 4.89
CA GLY A 111 -24.30 -0.46 3.53
C GLY A 111 -23.35 0.17 2.52
N VAL A 112 -23.25 -0.43 1.33
CA VAL A 112 -22.60 0.20 0.17
C VAL A 112 -23.69 0.70 -0.79
N GLU A 113 -23.57 1.94 -1.24
CA GLU A 113 -24.38 2.51 -2.32
C GLU A 113 -23.47 2.81 -3.52
N VAL A 114 -23.93 2.44 -4.72
CA VAL A 114 -23.24 2.72 -5.99
C VAL A 114 -23.83 3.97 -6.60
N LEU A 115 -23.01 4.99 -6.79
CA LEU A 115 -23.39 6.25 -7.42
C LEU A 115 -23.53 6.10 -8.95
N PRO A 116 -24.23 7.02 -9.64
CA PRO A 116 -24.41 6.95 -11.11
C PRO A 116 -23.10 6.95 -11.92
N ASN A 117 -22.00 7.44 -11.35
CA ASN A 117 -20.67 7.43 -11.95
C ASN A 117 -19.87 6.14 -11.65
N GLY A 118 -20.47 5.15 -11.01
CA GLY A 118 -19.85 3.88 -10.63
C GLY A 118 -18.99 3.95 -9.36
N HIS A 119 -18.94 5.08 -8.67
CA HIS A 119 -18.23 5.19 -7.39
C HIS A 119 -19.06 4.60 -6.25
N TYR A 120 -18.39 4.16 -5.18
CA TYR A 120 -19.03 3.61 -3.99
C TYR A 120 -19.04 4.62 -2.86
N VAL A 121 -20.15 4.67 -2.10
CA VAL A 121 -20.25 5.42 -0.84
C VAL A 121 -20.79 4.52 0.26
N LEU A 122 -20.36 4.80 1.50
CA LEU A 122 -20.89 4.12 2.68
C LEU A 122 -22.22 4.76 3.08
N LYS A 123 -23.26 3.95 3.15
CA LYS A 123 -24.58 4.34 3.63
C LYS A 123 -24.71 3.98 5.11
N ASN A 124 -25.28 4.89 5.91
CA ASN A 124 -25.55 4.72 7.35
C ASN A 124 -24.31 4.41 8.22
N TYR A 125 -23.10 4.75 7.75
CA TYR A 125 -21.89 4.60 8.56
C TYR A 125 -21.85 5.63 9.69
N GLN A 126 -21.67 5.17 10.93
CA GLN A 126 -21.59 6.04 12.11
C GLN A 126 -20.31 5.82 12.94
N GLY A 127 -19.59 4.71 12.73
CA GLY A 127 -18.33 4.40 13.42
C GLY A 127 -18.13 2.90 13.61
N GLY A 128 -16.95 2.51 14.08
CA GLY A 128 -16.54 1.11 14.23
C GLY A 128 -16.08 0.50 12.90
N THR A 129 -15.87 -0.82 12.89
CA THR A 129 -15.52 -1.58 11.68
C THR A 129 -16.73 -1.64 10.75
N PRO A 130 -16.70 -1.01 9.56
CA PRO A 130 -17.77 -1.15 8.59
C PRO A 130 -17.78 -2.59 8.06
N PHE A 131 -18.97 -3.15 7.85
CA PHE A 131 -19.14 -4.51 7.33
C PHE A 131 -18.37 -5.58 8.12
N PRO A 132 -18.67 -5.80 9.42
CA PRO A 132 -17.98 -6.81 10.23
C PRO A 132 -18.09 -8.24 9.67
N ASN A 133 -19.02 -8.48 8.73
CA ASN A 133 -19.12 -9.71 7.96
C ASN A 133 -19.45 -9.41 6.49
N PRO A 134 -18.47 -8.97 5.68
CA PRO A 134 -18.71 -8.47 4.33
C PRO A 134 -19.16 -9.62 3.40
N GLN A 135 -20.17 -9.35 2.58
CA GLN A 135 -20.77 -10.30 1.63
C GLN A 135 -20.43 -9.93 0.18
N GLU A 136 -20.64 -10.86 -0.75
CA GLU A 136 -20.56 -10.55 -2.19
C GLU A 136 -21.56 -9.44 -2.58
N PRO A 137 -21.22 -8.55 -3.54
CA PRO A 137 -19.96 -8.46 -4.30
C PRO A 137 -18.83 -7.69 -3.58
N TYR A 138 -19.02 -7.35 -2.30
CA TYR A 138 -18.18 -6.41 -1.54
C TYR A 138 -17.24 -7.10 -0.55
N LYS A 139 -16.77 -8.32 -0.85
CA LYS A 139 -15.81 -9.03 0.02
C LYS A 139 -14.48 -8.31 0.18
N GLY A 140 -14.09 -7.45 -0.78
CA GLY A 140 -12.86 -6.65 -0.69
C GLY A 140 -12.76 -5.79 0.56
N TRP A 141 -13.89 -5.46 1.20
CA TRP A 141 -13.94 -4.73 2.46
C TRP A 141 -13.48 -5.55 3.67
N LYS A 142 -13.25 -6.86 3.54
CA LYS A 142 -12.67 -7.70 4.61
C LYS A 142 -11.22 -7.37 4.94
N ILE A 143 -10.53 -6.71 4.01
CA ILE A 143 -9.08 -6.43 4.08
C ILE A 143 -8.82 -5.00 4.60
N LEU A 144 -9.87 -4.20 4.79
CA LEU A 144 -9.83 -2.85 5.36
C LEU A 144 -10.09 -2.90 6.87
#